data_AF-A0AA38F8F8-F1
#
_entry.id   AF-A0AA38F8F8-F1
#
_cell.length_a   1.000
_cell.length_b   1.000
_cell.length_c   1.000
_cell.angle_alpha   90.00
_cell.angle_beta   90.00
_cell.angle_gamma   90.00
#
_symmetry.space_group_name_H-M   'P 1'
#
loop_
_entity.id
_entity.type
_entity.pdbx_description
1 polymer ?
#
loop_
_entity_poly.entity_id
_entity_poly.type
_entity_poly.pdbx_seq_one_letter_code
_entity_poly.pdbx_strand_id
1 'polypeptide(L)'
;MMKGKQTFGWSSEGKESFEGIKRAIAKTPVLACPDFSKDFIIYCYATDNTLAAVLTQEDSDEHELPIAFMSYILKDHELKYTMMEKHAFAVVKAVKQFRFYILNSHSMVLVPDTTVKSILTQQEFGSKRGNWVAKVQEYDIDIKPTKLVRGKGLCELIAEGAKHELLEEKADLPTVLFLSSVDEWYADIAHFLTYGECPSHLTAKEKRTVKLRSAQYVLWENALFKRGLDGRFLKCVDKEQQRKLLSAFHDQACGGHYSSTVTAHKILRGGYYWPSLFRDASKWVDKCEACQTFVGRPKLASLPLKPVVIEEPFQQWGLDFIGTLNPASSAGHTHVLTATDYFTKWVEAIPVKSTTSEV
;
A
#
# COMPACT_ATOMS: atom_id res chain seq x y z
N MET A 1 12.32 3.97 5.01
CA MET A 1 12.59 4.75 3.79
C MET A 1 13.73 5.70 4.14
N MET A 2 14.93 5.51 3.56
CA MET A 2 16.07 6.38 3.87
C MET A 2 15.72 7.81 3.46
N LYS A 3 15.80 8.75 4.41
CA LYS A 3 15.72 10.18 4.09
C LYS A 3 17.02 10.60 3.40
N GLY A 4 16.91 11.52 2.44
CA GLY A 4 17.97 11.83 1.47
C GLY A 4 19.32 12.28 2.06
N LYS A 5 20.34 12.21 1.18
CA LYS A 5 21.76 12.58 1.36
C LYS A 5 22.62 11.72 2.31
N GLN A 6 22.16 10.55 2.77
CA GLN A 6 23.07 9.59 3.38
C GLN A 6 23.67 8.65 2.32
N THR A 7 24.99 8.51 2.32
CA THR A 7 25.69 7.50 1.53
C THR A 7 25.31 6.12 2.06
N PHE A 8 24.45 5.41 1.33
CA PHE A 8 24.06 4.05 1.67
C PHE A 8 25.23 3.09 1.44
N GLY A 9 25.83 2.61 2.54
CA GLY A 9 26.79 1.51 2.52
C GLY A 9 26.06 0.20 2.77
N TRP A 10 26.26 -0.79 1.90
CA TRP A 10 25.78 -2.15 2.16
C TRP A 10 26.54 -2.74 3.35
N SER A 11 25.86 -2.90 4.49
CA SER A 11 26.39 -3.72 5.58
C SER A 11 26.36 -5.20 5.18
N SER A 12 27.24 -6.00 5.78
CA SER A 12 27.24 -7.46 5.62
C SER A 12 25.89 -8.07 6.01
N GLU A 13 25.28 -7.55 7.08
CA GLU A 13 23.96 -7.94 7.59
C GLU A 13 22.83 -7.55 6.62
N GLY A 14 22.90 -6.36 6.02
CA GLY A 14 21.93 -5.91 5.03
C GLY A 14 22.01 -6.73 3.74
N LYS A 15 23.22 -7.12 3.33
CA LYS A 15 23.44 -8.02 2.19
C LYS A 15 22.92 -9.42 2.45
N GLU A 16 23.14 -9.97 3.65
CA GLU A 16 22.61 -11.27 4.04
C GLU A 16 21.07 -11.27 4.09
N SER A 17 20.48 -10.22 4.64
CA SER A 17 19.02 -10.03 4.67
C SER A 17 18.43 -9.94 3.27
N PHE A 18 19.08 -9.19 2.36
CA PHE A 18 18.66 -9.05 0.97
C PHE A 18 18.75 -10.37 0.20
N GLU A 19 19.84 -11.13 0.38
CA GLU A 19 19.98 -12.48 -0.21
C GLU A 19 19.02 -13.50 0.42
N GLY A 20 18.66 -13.32 1.70
CA GLY A 20 17.59 -14.06 2.37
C GLY A 20 16.23 -13.81 1.71
N ILE A 21 15.89 -12.55 1.45
CA ILE A 21 14.65 -12.15 0.76
C ILE A 21 14.63 -12.69 -0.68
N LYS A 22 15.74 -12.57 -1.43
CA LYS A 22 15.84 -13.14 -2.79
C LYS A 22 15.61 -14.64 -2.80
N ARG A 23 16.26 -15.38 -1.89
CA ARG A 23 16.07 -16.84 -1.78
C ARG A 23 14.64 -17.19 -1.38
N ALA A 24 14.04 -16.42 -0.47
CA ALA A 24 12.65 -16.60 -0.08
C ALA A 24 11.74 -16.43 -1.30
N ILE A 25 11.86 -15.32 -2.05
CA ILE A 25 11.08 -15.05 -3.28
C ILE A 25 11.29 -16.13 -4.35
N ALA A 26 12.55 -16.55 -4.58
CA ALA A 26 12.89 -17.55 -5.59
C ALA A 26 12.39 -18.97 -5.25
N LYS A 27 12.25 -19.28 -3.96
CA LYS A 27 11.76 -20.57 -3.46
C LYS A 27 10.26 -20.54 -3.12
N THR A 28 9.60 -19.39 -3.22
CA THR A 28 8.20 -19.27 -2.79
C THR A 28 7.33 -20.14 -3.70
N PRO A 29 6.45 -21.01 -3.17
CA PRO A 29 5.42 -21.63 -3.98
C PRO A 29 4.58 -20.56 -4.67
N VAL A 30 4.21 -20.79 -5.93
CA VAL A 30 3.39 -19.88 -6.72
C VAL A 30 2.11 -19.58 -5.93
N LEU A 31 1.79 -18.30 -5.76
CA LEU A 31 0.55 -17.89 -5.10
C LEU A 31 -0.64 -18.44 -5.89
N ALA A 32 -1.57 -19.09 -5.20
CA ALA A 32 -2.80 -19.58 -5.81
C ALA A 32 -3.82 -18.45 -5.98
N CYS A 33 -4.62 -18.54 -7.04
CA CYS A 33 -5.81 -17.69 -7.15
C CYS A 33 -6.85 -18.13 -6.12
N PRO A 34 -7.49 -17.21 -5.39
CA PRO A 34 -8.49 -17.55 -4.39
C PRO A 34 -9.75 -18.11 -5.05
N ASP A 35 -10.25 -19.22 -4.53
CA ASP A 35 -11.57 -19.78 -4.85
C ASP A 35 -12.55 -19.42 -3.72
N PHE A 36 -13.44 -18.46 -3.98
CA PHE A 36 -14.41 -17.99 -2.99
C PHE A 36 -15.51 -18.99 -2.66
N SER A 37 -15.58 -20.13 -3.36
CA SER A 37 -16.51 -21.22 -3.05
C SER A 37 -16.00 -22.16 -1.94
N LYS A 38 -14.71 -22.07 -1.59
CA LYS A 38 -14.07 -22.88 -0.56
C LYS A 38 -13.69 -22.02 0.64
N ASP A 39 -13.49 -22.69 1.77
CA ASP A 39 -13.06 -22.04 3.00
C ASP A 39 -11.59 -21.59 2.91
N PHE A 40 -11.26 -20.53 3.64
CA PHE A 40 -9.89 -20.06 3.77
C PHE A 40 -9.25 -20.54 5.06
N ILE A 41 -7.93 -20.72 5.05
CA ILE A 41 -7.14 -21.04 6.25
C ILE A 41 -6.17 -19.89 6.50
N ILE A 42 -6.13 -19.38 7.72
CA ILE A 42 -5.26 -18.27 8.12
C ILE A 42 -4.34 -18.73 9.24
N TYR A 43 -3.04 -18.77 8.99
CA TYR A 43 -2.05 -18.93 10.05
C TYR A 43 -1.71 -17.58 10.63
N CYS A 44 -1.69 -17.45 11.95
CA CYS A 44 -1.22 -16.25 12.63
C CYS A 44 -0.13 -16.59 13.62
N TYR A 45 0.96 -15.84 13.58
CA TYR A 45 2.08 -15.98 14.51
C TYR A 45 2.61 -14.61 14.93
N ALA A 46 3.18 -14.55 16.13
CA ALA A 46 3.76 -13.33 16.67
C ALA A 46 5.10 -13.64 17.34
N THR A 47 6.05 -12.73 17.17
CA THR A 47 7.30 -12.69 17.94
C THR A 47 7.24 -11.50 18.92
N ASP A 48 8.35 -11.23 19.60
CA ASP A 48 8.50 -10.07 20.46
C ASP A 48 8.27 -8.73 19.73
N ASN A 49 8.59 -8.68 18.44
CA ASN A 49 8.68 -7.41 17.70
C ASN A 49 7.79 -7.39 16.45
N THR A 50 7.36 -8.55 15.96
CA THR A 50 6.71 -8.66 14.65
C THR A 50 5.54 -9.63 14.70
N LEU A 51 4.57 -9.39 13.85
CA LEU A 51 3.44 -10.27 13.61
C LEU A 51 3.53 -10.77 12.17
N ALA A 52 3.12 -12.00 11.94
CA ALA A 52 2.99 -12.56 10.61
C ALA A 52 1.68 -13.31 10.48
N ALA A 53 1.13 -13.30 9.27
CA ALA A 53 0.03 -14.17 8.90
C ALA A 53 0.17 -14.66 7.46
N VAL A 54 -0.30 -15.87 7.22
CA VAL A 54 -0.35 -16.49 5.89
C VAL A 54 -1.78 -16.92 5.64
N LEU A 55 -2.35 -16.47 4.52
CA LEU A 55 -3.63 -16.92 4.01
C LEU A 55 -3.38 -18.05 3.02
N THR A 56 -4.01 -19.19 3.22
CA THR A 56 -3.91 -20.38 2.38
C THR A 56 -5.31 -20.92 2.06
N GLN A 57 -5.36 -21.83 1.10
CA GLN A 57 -6.56 -22.57 0.73
C GLN A 57 -6.17 -23.94 0.16
N GLU A 58 -7.04 -24.92 0.34
CA GLU A 58 -6.86 -26.25 -0.22
C GLU A 58 -7.35 -26.33 -1.68
N ASP A 59 -6.52 -26.86 -2.56
CA ASP A 59 -6.88 -27.14 -3.95
C ASP A 59 -7.77 -28.39 -4.07
N SER A 60 -8.23 -28.74 -5.27
CA SER A 60 -8.99 -29.98 -5.55
C SER A 60 -8.26 -31.25 -5.11
N ASP A 61 -6.93 -31.18 -5.06
CA ASP A 61 -6.05 -32.30 -4.71
C ASP A 61 -5.63 -32.29 -3.23
N GLU A 62 -6.37 -31.58 -2.36
CA GLU A 62 -6.08 -31.42 -0.91
C GLU A 62 -4.70 -30.81 -0.61
N HIS A 63 -4.10 -30.13 -1.59
CA HIS A 63 -2.87 -29.39 -1.42
C HIS A 63 -3.16 -27.99 -0.91
N GLU A 64 -2.58 -27.65 0.23
CA GLU A 64 -2.67 -26.31 0.79
C GLU A 64 -1.71 -25.36 0.08
N LEU A 65 -2.27 -24.36 -0.59
CA LEU A 65 -1.54 -23.38 -1.37
C LEU A 65 -1.67 -21.98 -0.74
N PRO A 66 -0.57 -21.21 -0.66
CA PRO A 66 -0.64 -19.85 -0.16
C PRO A 66 -1.27 -18.91 -1.17
N ILE A 67 -2.16 -18.05 -0.69
CA ILE A 67 -2.85 -17.01 -1.46
C ILE A 67 -2.24 -15.64 -1.14
N ALA A 68 -1.96 -15.36 0.13
CA ALA A 68 -1.42 -14.08 0.55
C ALA A 68 -0.57 -14.18 1.83
N PHE A 69 0.37 -13.24 1.97
CA PHE A 69 1.22 -13.11 3.14
C PHE A 69 1.02 -11.74 3.79
N MET A 70 1.23 -11.70 5.11
CA MET A 70 1.22 -10.49 5.91
C MET A 70 2.41 -10.51 6.86
N SER A 71 3.11 -9.38 6.95
CA SER A 71 4.03 -9.08 8.03
C SER A 71 3.72 -7.69 8.61
N TYR A 72 3.92 -7.51 9.91
CA TYR A 72 3.67 -6.25 10.59
C TYR A 72 4.65 -6.06 11.75
N ILE A 73 5.32 -4.91 11.79
CA ILE A 73 6.22 -4.54 12.89
C ILE A 73 5.39 -3.87 13.99
N LEU A 74 5.54 -4.35 15.22
CA LEU A 74 4.84 -3.83 16.40
C LEU A 74 5.33 -2.42 16.76
N LYS A 75 4.40 -1.55 17.14
CA LYS A 75 4.69 -0.20 17.65
C LYS A 75 4.99 -0.22 19.15
N ASP A 76 5.59 0.84 19.68
CA ASP A 76 6.04 0.94 21.08
C ASP A 76 5.02 0.53 22.14
N HIS A 77 3.75 0.91 21.96
CA HIS A 77 2.68 0.52 22.89
C HIS A 77 2.20 -0.92 22.69
N GLU A 78 2.39 -1.49 21.50
CA GLU A 78 2.05 -2.86 21.13
C GLU A 78 3.17 -3.85 21.55
N LEU A 79 4.42 -3.37 21.66
CA LEU A 79 5.56 -4.14 22.20
C LEU A 79 5.33 -4.57 23.65
N LYS A 80 4.60 -3.76 24.42
CA LYS A 80 4.24 -4.02 25.83
C LYS A 80 3.18 -5.12 26.01
N TYR A 81 2.58 -5.61 24.93
CA TYR A 81 1.59 -6.67 25.01
C TYR A 81 2.24 -7.98 25.45
N THR A 82 1.50 -8.82 26.18
CA THR A 82 1.97 -10.18 26.49
C THR A 82 2.01 -11.02 25.22
N MET A 83 2.77 -12.13 25.20
CA MET A 83 2.83 -13.00 24.01
C MET A 83 1.45 -13.48 23.54
N MET A 84 0.56 -13.83 24.48
CA MET A 84 -0.82 -14.23 24.14
C MET A 84 -1.61 -13.07 23.52
N GLU A 85 -1.43 -11.84 24.01
CA GLU A 85 -2.05 -10.66 23.43
C GLU A 85 -1.47 -10.32 22.05
N LYS A 86 -0.17 -10.53 21.82
CA LYS A 86 0.46 -10.33 20.50
C LYS A 86 -0.09 -11.33 19.48
N HIS A 87 -0.25 -12.60 19.85
CA HIS A 87 -0.90 -13.60 19.00
C HIS A 87 -2.37 -13.24 18.70
N ALA A 88 -3.13 -12.82 19.71
CA ALA A 88 -4.50 -12.35 19.48
C ALA A 88 -4.54 -11.10 18.58
N PHE A 89 -3.58 -10.20 18.75
CA PHE A 89 -3.47 -9.01 17.92
C PHE A 89 -3.05 -9.32 16.47
N ALA A 90 -2.24 -10.37 16.26
CA ALA A 90 -1.91 -10.89 14.93
C ALA A 90 -3.18 -11.29 14.18
N VAL A 91 -4.11 -12.00 14.83
CA VAL A 91 -5.41 -12.36 14.25
C VAL A 91 -6.20 -11.11 13.87
N VAL A 92 -6.33 -10.13 14.76
CA VAL A 92 -7.07 -8.87 14.51
C VAL A 92 -6.49 -8.10 13.32
N LYS A 93 -5.17 -8.12 13.17
CA LYS A 93 -4.48 -7.47 12.05
C LYS A 93 -4.66 -8.27 10.76
N ALA A 94 -4.56 -9.60 10.82
CA ALA A 94 -4.73 -10.51 9.69
C ALA A 94 -6.14 -10.40 9.09
N VAL A 95 -7.19 -10.48 9.91
CA VAL A 95 -8.57 -10.38 9.40
C VAL A 95 -8.86 -9.03 8.75
N LYS A 96 -8.26 -7.96 9.29
CA LYS A 96 -8.37 -6.63 8.67
C LYS A 96 -7.62 -6.54 7.34
N GLN A 97 -6.44 -7.15 7.25
CA GLN A 97 -5.62 -7.14 6.03
C GLN A 97 -6.23 -8.00 4.92
N PHE A 98 -6.71 -9.19 5.28
CA PHE A 98 -7.30 -10.16 4.37
C PHE A 98 -8.81 -9.97 4.17
N ARG A 99 -9.37 -8.85 4.64
CA ARG A 99 -10.80 -8.51 4.54
C ARG A 99 -11.39 -8.76 3.15
N PHE A 100 -10.66 -8.40 2.09
CA PHE A 100 -11.12 -8.57 0.71
C PHE A 100 -11.36 -10.03 0.32
N TYR A 101 -10.72 -10.98 1.02
CA TYR A 101 -10.86 -12.41 0.80
C TYR A 101 -11.96 -13.01 1.69
N ILE A 102 -11.99 -12.64 2.98
CA ILE A 102 -12.73 -13.40 4.01
C ILE A 102 -14.05 -12.78 4.48
N LEU A 103 -14.46 -11.60 3.98
CA LEU A 103 -15.65 -10.91 4.50
C LEU A 103 -16.96 -11.71 4.32
N ASN A 104 -17.06 -12.51 3.25
CA ASN A 104 -18.25 -13.31 2.90
C ASN A 104 -17.93 -14.80 2.75
N SER A 105 -16.86 -15.28 3.38
CA SER A 105 -16.40 -16.67 3.26
C SER A 105 -16.06 -17.21 4.65
N HIS A 106 -16.44 -18.45 4.91
CA HIS A 106 -16.05 -19.12 6.15
C HIS A 106 -14.53 -19.28 6.17
N SER A 107 -13.89 -18.92 7.28
CA SER A 107 -12.43 -18.97 7.39
C SER A 107 -11.96 -19.56 8.71
N MET A 108 -11.00 -20.48 8.64
CA MET A 108 -10.39 -21.10 9.81
C MET A 108 -9.11 -20.37 10.19
N VAL A 109 -9.03 -19.86 11.41
CA VAL A 109 -7.83 -19.19 11.92
C VAL A 109 -7.06 -20.11 12.86
N LEU A 110 -5.81 -20.41 12.48
CA LEU A 110 -4.91 -21.29 13.19
C LEU A 110 -3.90 -20.47 13.99
N VAL A 111 -3.90 -20.69 15.31
CA VAL A 111 -3.08 -19.96 16.29
C VAL A 111 -2.27 -20.93 17.16
N PRO A 112 -1.12 -20.49 17.70
CA PRO A 112 -0.24 -21.38 18.46
C PRO A 112 -0.78 -21.77 19.83
N ASP A 113 -1.65 -20.94 20.44
CA ASP A 113 -2.19 -21.18 21.79
C ASP A 113 -3.72 -21.05 21.84
N THR A 114 -4.32 -21.95 22.62
CA THR A 114 -5.72 -22.00 23.01
C THR A 114 -6.23 -20.71 23.67
N THR A 115 -5.37 -20.01 24.41
CA THR A 115 -5.71 -18.78 25.14
C THR A 115 -6.15 -17.64 24.23
N VAL A 116 -5.68 -17.62 22.98
CA VAL A 116 -6.03 -16.61 21.98
C VAL A 116 -7.51 -16.64 21.64
N LYS A 117 -8.12 -17.84 21.57
CA LYS A 117 -9.57 -17.98 21.35
C LYS A 117 -10.33 -17.29 22.46
N SER A 118 -9.99 -17.58 23.72
CA SER A 118 -10.63 -16.98 24.90
C SER A 118 -10.48 -15.45 24.96
N ILE A 119 -9.35 -14.91 24.52
CA ILE A 119 -9.13 -13.46 24.43
C ILE A 119 -10.05 -12.82 23.37
N LEU A 120 -10.29 -13.49 22.25
CA LEU A 120 -11.08 -12.95 21.13
C LEU A 120 -12.57 -13.27 21.21
N THR A 121 -13.01 -14.07 22.19
CA THR A 121 -14.42 -14.39 22.43
C THR A 121 -14.97 -13.88 23.77
N GLN A 122 -14.17 -13.12 24.54
CA GLN A 122 -14.62 -12.57 25.83
C GLN A 122 -15.81 -11.60 25.66
N GLN A 123 -16.73 -11.61 26.63
CA GLN A 123 -17.96 -10.79 26.61
C GLN A 123 -17.83 -9.42 27.28
N GLU A 124 -16.66 -9.07 27.82
CA GLU A 124 -16.48 -7.78 28.50
C GLU A 124 -16.13 -6.64 27.52
N PHE A 125 -17.07 -5.70 27.34
CA PHE A 125 -17.01 -4.63 26.34
C PHE A 125 -16.24 -3.36 26.76
N GLY A 126 -15.49 -3.38 27.86
CA GLY A 126 -14.94 -2.16 28.47
C GLY A 126 -13.49 -1.78 28.15
N SER A 127 -12.73 -2.60 27.40
CA SER A 127 -11.27 -2.46 27.31
C SER A 127 -10.71 -2.48 25.87
N LYS A 128 -9.38 -2.30 25.74
CA LYS A 128 -8.60 -2.51 24.49
C LYS A 128 -9.07 -3.75 23.72
N ARG A 129 -9.36 -4.83 24.45
CA ARG A 129 -9.72 -6.13 23.87
C ARG A 129 -11.16 -6.16 23.37
N GLY A 130 -12.08 -5.38 23.94
CA GLY A 130 -13.44 -5.23 23.41
C GLY A 130 -13.45 -4.68 21.98
N ASN A 131 -12.57 -3.72 21.68
CA ASN A 131 -12.37 -3.22 20.31
C ASN A 131 -11.78 -4.27 19.34
N TRP A 132 -11.10 -5.29 19.86
CA TRP A 132 -10.56 -6.39 19.06
C TRP A 132 -11.66 -7.40 18.75
N VAL A 133 -12.44 -7.78 19.77
CA VAL A 133 -13.60 -8.67 19.63
C VAL A 133 -14.60 -8.11 18.61
N ALA A 134 -14.97 -6.83 18.72
CA ALA A 134 -15.91 -6.19 17.79
C ALA A 134 -15.45 -6.23 16.33
N LYS A 135 -14.14 -6.19 16.07
CA LYS A 135 -13.58 -6.29 14.71
C LYS A 135 -13.56 -7.72 14.19
N VAL A 136 -13.33 -8.68 15.08
CA VAL A 136 -13.29 -10.09 14.72
C VAL A 136 -14.70 -10.63 14.45
N GLN A 137 -15.70 -10.19 15.23
CA GLN A 137 -17.11 -10.58 15.08
C GLN A 137 -17.75 -10.19 13.75
N GLU A 138 -17.13 -9.29 12.97
CA GLU A 138 -17.61 -8.95 11.63
C GLU A 138 -17.41 -10.11 10.62
N TYR A 139 -16.51 -11.04 10.92
CA TYR A 139 -16.12 -12.12 10.02
C TYR A 139 -16.63 -13.48 10.52
N ASP A 140 -17.01 -14.34 9.59
CA ASP A 140 -17.33 -15.74 9.88
C ASP A 140 -16.03 -16.56 10.02
N ILE A 141 -15.47 -16.55 11.24
CA ILE A 141 -14.22 -17.25 11.52
C ILE A 141 -14.32 -18.23 12.70
N ASP A 142 -13.66 -19.38 12.57
CA ASP A 142 -13.40 -20.28 13.68
C ASP A 142 -11.91 -20.30 14.05
N ILE A 143 -11.61 -19.95 15.31
CA ILE A 143 -10.26 -19.92 15.83
C ILE A 143 -9.95 -21.29 16.44
N LYS A 144 -8.96 -21.99 15.87
CA LYS A 144 -8.48 -23.28 16.35
C LYS A 144 -7.01 -23.21 16.79
N PRO A 145 -6.67 -23.73 17.98
CA PRO A 145 -5.29 -23.88 18.38
C PRO A 145 -4.67 -25.06 17.60
N THR A 146 -3.44 -24.92 17.09
CA THR A 146 -2.79 -26.04 16.41
C THR A 146 -1.31 -26.16 16.73
N LYS A 147 -0.89 -27.38 17.10
CA LYS A 147 0.48 -27.69 17.52
C LYS A 147 1.41 -28.01 16.34
N LEU A 148 0.89 -28.39 15.18
CA LEU A 148 1.64 -28.77 13.98
C LEU A 148 0.83 -28.48 12.72
N VAL A 149 1.31 -27.59 11.84
CA VAL A 149 0.77 -27.43 10.47
C VAL A 149 1.82 -26.88 9.51
N ARG A 150 1.71 -27.30 8.24
CA ARG A 150 2.57 -26.94 7.10
C ARG A 150 2.78 -25.42 6.91
N GLY A 151 1.78 -24.59 7.19
CA GLY A 151 1.85 -23.11 7.05
C GLY A 151 2.47 -22.35 8.23
N LYS A 152 2.61 -22.98 9.41
CA LYS A 152 3.18 -22.34 10.61
C LYS A 152 4.65 -21.94 10.42
N GLY A 153 5.43 -22.81 9.76
CA GLY A 153 6.85 -22.54 9.49
C GLY A 153 7.08 -21.33 8.57
N LEU A 154 6.14 -21.04 7.66
CA LEU A 154 6.18 -19.83 6.82
C LEU A 154 5.89 -18.58 7.64
N CYS A 155 4.89 -18.62 8.53
CA CYS A 155 4.61 -17.52 9.45
C CYS A 155 5.78 -17.22 10.39
N GLU A 156 6.40 -18.25 10.97
CA GLU A 156 7.57 -18.13 11.83
C GLU A 156 8.74 -17.50 11.07
N LEU A 157 9.04 -18.00 9.87
CA LEU A 157 10.10 -17.45 9.02
C LEU A 157 9.87 -15.98 8.66
N ILE A 158 8.63 -15.58 8.34
CA ILE A 158 8.28 -14.19 8.04
C ILE A 158 8.42 -13.30 9.27
N ALA A 159 8.02 -13.79 10.44
CA ALA A 159 8.11 -13.03 11.68
C ALA A 159 9.58 -12.88 12.13
N GLU A 160 10.39 -13.93 12.02
CA GLU A 160 11.79 -13.93 12.41
C GLU A 160 12.70 -13.19 11.43
N GLY A 161 12.40 -13.23 10.13
CA GLY A 161 13.15 -12.51 9.09
C GLY A 161 13.07 -10.98 9.18
N ALA A 162 12.16 -10.44 9.99
CA ALA A 162 11.97 -9.01 10.19
C ALA A 162 12.73 -8.45 11.42
N LYS A 163 13.71 -9.20 11.96
CA LYS A 163 14.48 -8.84 13.17
C LYS A 163 15.51 -7.69 13.04
N HIS A 164 15.68 -7.03 11.89
CA HIS A 164 16.72 -6.00 11.75
C HIS A 164 16.19 -4.57 11.57
N GLU A 165 16.75 -3.67 12.40
CA GLU A 165 16.60 -2.20 12.50
C GLU A 165 15.46 -1.63 13.36
N LEU A 166 15.73 -1.61 14.68
CA LEU A 166 15.35 -0.52 15.57
C LEU A 166 16.49 0.51 15.57
N LEU A 167 16.33 1.64 14.88
CA LEU A 167 17.09 2.85 15.18
C LEU A 167 16.10 3.94 15.55
N GLU A 168 16.12 4.29 16.84
CA GLU A 168 15.46 5.45 17.41
C GLU A 168 16.01 6.73 16.79
N GLU A 169 15.15 7.65 16.39
CA GLU A 169 15.51 9.05 16.25
C GLU A 169 14.44 9.90 16.94
N LYS A 170 14.74 10.29 18.19
CA LYS A 170 14.09 11.42 18.86
C LYS A 170 14.46 12.67 18.06
N ALA A 171 13.47 13.31 17.45
CA ALA A 171 13.64 14.68 16.96
C ALA A 171 12.98 15.62 17.97
N ASP A 172 13.80 16.43 18.61
CA ASP A 172 13.41 17.54 19.47
C ASP A 172 12.49 18.52 18.71
N LEU A 173 11.45 18.99 19.40
CA LEU A 173 10.55 20.04 18.95
C LEU A 173 11.32 21.32 18.60
N PRO A 174 11.12 21.92 17.42
CA PRO A 174 11.30 23.34 17.24
C PRO A 174 9.97 24.06 17.50
N THR A 175 9.97 24.82 18.58
CA THR A 175 9.42 26.17 18.75
C THR A 175 8.48 26.69 17.65
N VAL A 176 7.25 26.98 18.09
CA VAL A 176 6.22 27.79 17.47
C VAL A 176 6.79 28.97 16.66
N LEU A 177 6.50 29.02 15.35
CA LEU A 177 6.66 30.22 14.53
C LEU A 177 5.55 30.30 13.47
N PHE A 178 4.52 31.06 13.85
CA PHE A 178 3.63 31.95 13.09
C PHE A 178 3.09 31.60 11.69
N LEU A 179 1.75 31.68 11.62
CA LEU A 179 0.90 31.95 10.46
C LEU A 179 1.45 33.11 9.60
N SER A 180 1.67 32.86 8.31
CA SER A 180 1.81 33.93 7.31
C SER A 180 1.39 33.47 5.92
N SER A 181 0.09 33.30 5.71
CA SER A 181 -0.53 33.34 4.39
C SER A 181 -2.05 33.54 4.55
N VAL A 182 -2.53 34.73 4.21
CA VAL A 182 -3.89 35.23 4.47
C VAL A 182 -4.87 34.81 3.35
N ASP A 183 -4.44 34.02 2.36
CA ASP A 183 -5.26 33.67 1.18
C ASP A 183 -5.45 32.15 0.99
N GLU A 184 -5.54 31.41 2.09
CA GLU A 184 -5.82 29.98 2.06
C GLU A 184 -7.32 29.73 2.21
N TRP A 185 -7.89 28.90 1.32
CA TRP A 185 -9.32 28.54 1.35
C TRP A 185 -9.75 27.89 2.68
N TYR A 186 -8.77 27.42 3.47
CA TYR A 186 -8.95 26.80 4.77
C TYR A 186 -8.52 27.69 5.95
N ALA A 187 -8.11 28.95 5.72
CA ALA A 187 -7.61 29.86 6.74
C ALA A 187 -8.60 30.05 7.91
N ASP A 188 -9.89 30.21 7.60
CA ASP A 188 -10.94 30.36 8.63
C ASP A 188 -11.13 29.11 9.49
N ILE A 189 -10.98 27.93 8.87
CA ILE A 189 -11.08 26.64 9.57
C ILE A 189 -9.85 26.45 10.46
N ALA A 190 -8.66 26.78 9.95
CA ALA A 190 -7.42 26.73 10.71
C ALA A 190 -7.48 27.70 11.90
N HIS A 191 -7.91 28.95 11.70
CA HIS A 191 -8.08 29.93 12.77
C HIS A 191 -9.05 29.44 13.86
N PHE A 192 -10.20 28.89 13.47
CA PHE A 192 -11.17 28.36 14.43
C PHE A 192 -10.61 27.19 15.24
N LEU A 193 -9.84 26.28 14.61
CA LEU A 193 -9.23 25.14 15.31
C LEU A 193 -8.06 25.55 16.21
N THR A 194 -7.33 26.61 15.87
CA THR A 194 -6.21 27.11 16.68
C THR A 194 -6.67 27.92 17.89
N TYR A 195 -7.63 28.83 17.70
CA TYR A 195 -8.02 29.81 18.73
C TYR A 195 -9.36 29.50 19.40
N GLY A 196 -10.14 28.55 18.89
CA GLY A 196 -11.49 28.26 19.39
C GLY A 196 -12.55 29.33 19.04
N GLU A 197 -12.14 30.42 18.40
CA GLU A 197 -12.99 31.54 18.01
C GLU A 197 -13.05 31.71 16.49
N CYS A 198 -14.23 32.05 15.98
CA CYS A 198 -14.39 32.34 14.55
C CYS A 198 -13.86 33.74 14.25
N PRO A 199 -13.13 33.94 13.13
CA PRO A 199 -12.67 35.26 12.70
C PRO A 199 -13.78 36.33 12.71
N SER A 200 -13.41 37.55 13.10
CA SER A 200 -14.34 38.68 13.23
C SER A 200 -14.96 39.13 11.91
N HIS A 201 -14.26 38.90 10.79
CA HIS A 201 -14.70 39.30 9.45
C HIS A 201 -15.84 38.43 8.88
N LEU A 202 -16.19 37.31 9.51
CA LEU A 202 -17.24 36.39 9.04
C LEU A 202 -18.64 36.79 9.51
N THR A 203 -19.64 36.62 8.66
CA THR A 203 -21.06 36.77 9.02
C THR A 203 -21.53 35.65 9.94
N ALA A 204 -22.66 35.84 10.64
CA ALA A 204 -23.22 34.82 11.56
C ALA A 204 -23.47 33.46 10.86
N LYS A 205 -23.88 33.48 9.58
CA LYS A 205 -24.11 32.28 8.76
C LYS A 205 -22.80 31.56 8.43
N GLU A 206 -21.75 32.31 8.11
CA GLU A 206 -20.43 31.76 7.81
C GLU A 206 -19.77 31.20 9.06
N LYS A 207 -19.87 31.89 10.21
CA LYS A 207 -19.42 31.38 11.51
C LYS A 207 -20.04 30.02 11.85
N ARG A 208 -21.36 29.87 11.61
CA ARG A 208 -22.04 28.57 11.79
C ARG A 208 -21.51 27.50 10.83
N THR A 209 -21.23 27.87 9.59
CA THR A 209 -20.71 26.95 8.57
C THR A 209 -19.29 26.48 8.89
N VAL A 210 -18.41 27.38 9.35
CA VAL A 210 -17.04 27.06 9.77
C VAL A 210 -17.07 26.09 10.95
N LYS A 211 -17.89 26.35 11.98
CA LYS A 211 -18.06 25.44 13.13
C LYS A 211 -18.52 24.04 12.74
N LEU A 212 -19.44 23.93 11.79
CA LEU A 212 -19.93 22.63 11.30
C LEU A 212 -18.87 21.90 10.48
N ARG A 213 -18.15 22.62 9.61
CA ARG A 213 -17.13 22.04 8.74
C ARG A 213 -15.90 21.63 9.54
N SER A 214 -15.48 22.41 10.53
CA SER A 214 -14.27 22.16 11.31
C SER A 214 -14.25 20.80 12.00
N ALA A 215 -15.41 20.21 12.30
CA ALA A 215 -15.51 18.85 12.84
C ALA A 215 -14.90 17.77 11.93
N GLN A 216 -14.80 18.03 10.62
CA GLN A 216 -14.17 17.13 9.65
C GLN A 216 -12.67 17.40 9.48
N TYR A 217 -12.12 18.40 10.18
CA TYR A 217 -10.73 18.80 10.05
C TYR A 217 -9.99 18.66 11.37
N VAL A 218 -8.69 18.39 11.27
CA VAL A 218 -7.78 18.27 12.41
C VAL A 218 -6.52 19.06 12.08
N LEU A 219 -6.08 19.89 13.03
CA LEU A 219 -4.79 20.55 12.95
C LEU A 219 -3.73 19.66 13.59
N TRP A 220 -2.68 19.33 12.85
CA TRP A 220 -1.57 18.51 13.32
C TRP A 220 -0.25 19.08 12.80
N GLU A 221 0.72 19.34 13.69
CA GLU A 221 2.05 19.85 13.33
C GLU A 221 2.00 21.03 12.33
N ASN A 222 1.15 22.03 12.62
CA ASN A 222 0.92 23.22 11.77
C ASN A 222 0.37 22.93 10.35
N ALA A 223 -0.13 21.73 10.09
CA ALA A 223 -0.83 21.41 8.85
C ALA A 223 -2.28 21.02 9.12
N LEU A 224 -3.19 21.46 8.24
CA LEU A 224 -4.59 21.11 8.32
C LEU A 224 -4.86 19.82 7.56
N PHE A 225 -5.52 18.86 8.20
CA PHE A 225 -5.92 17.61 7.60
C PHE A 225 -7.45 17.50 7.57
N LYS A 226 -8.00 16.99 6.47
CA LYS A 226 -9.41 16.60 6.37
C LYS A 226 -9.54 15.11 6.64
N ARG A 227 -10.51 14.73 7.48
CA ARG A 227 -10.88 13.33 7.71
C ARG A 227 -11.67 12.81 6.52
N GLY A 228 -11.13 11.80 5.85
CA GLY A 228 -11.80 11.01 4.81
C GLY A 228 -12.87 10.08 5.39
N LEU A 229 -13.80 9.66 4.54
CA LEU A 229 -14.84 8.68 4.90
C LEU A 229 -14.25 7.32 5.28
N ASP A 230 -13.09 7.00 4.73
CA ASP A 230 -12.28 5.79 4.99
C ASP A 230 -11.41 5.91 6.26
N GLY A 231 -11.54 7.02 7.00
CA GLY A 231 -10.76 7.30 8.20
C GLY A 231 -9.32 7.76 7.94
N ARG A 232 -8.92 7.99 6.68
CA ARG A 232 -7.60 8.54 6.36
C ARG A 232 -7.58 10.06 6.53
N PHE A 233 -6.43 10.59 6.91
CA PHE A 233 -6.21 12.04 6.98
C PHE A 233 -5.62 12.54 5.67
N LEU A 234 -6.32 13.47 5.03
CA LEU A 234 -5.90 14.08 3.78
C LEU A 234 -5.35 15.48 4.07
N LYS A 235 -4.09 15.73 3.75
CA LYS A 235 -3.45 17.03 3.93
C LYS A 235 -4.14 18.06 3.04
N CYS A 236 -4.60 19.15 3.65
CA CYS A 236 -5.11 20.31 2.93
C CYS A 236 -3.93 21.07 2.36
N VAL A 237 -4.05 21.45 1.07
CA VAL A 237 -2.95 22.05 0.32
C VAL A 237 -3.31 23.43 -0.19
N ASP A 238 -2.30 24.30 -0.21
CA ASP A 238 -2.37 25.64 -0.77
C ASP A 238 -2.39 25.62 -2.32
N LYS A 239 -2.63 26.77 -2.95
CA LYS A 239 -2.72 26.87 -4.42
C LYS A 239 -1.40 26.53 -5.13
N GLU A 240 -0.25 26.82 -4.53
CA GLU A 240 1.05 26.53 -5.13
C GLU A 240 1.33 25.02 -5.13
N GLN A 241 1.06 24.36 -4.00
CA GLN A 241 1.13 22.92 -3.80
C GLN A 241 0.15 22.19 -4.72
N GLN A 242 -1.08 22.69 -4.89
CA GLN A 242 -2.05 22.14 -5.84
C GLN A 242 -1.47 22.04 -7.25
N ARG A 243 -0.82 23.10 -7.74
CA ARG A 243 -0.17 23.11 -9.06
C ARG A 243 0.96 22.09 -9.15
N LYS A 244 1.81 22.01 -8.12
CA LYS A 244 2.92 21.04 -8.06
C LYS A 244 2.39 19.60 -8.07
N LEU A 245 1.32 19.32 -7.31
CA LEU A 245 0.69 17.99 -7.26
C LEU A 245 0.02 17.62 -8.58
N LEU A 246 -0.72 18.55 -9.22
CA LEU A 246 -1.32 18.30 -10.53
C LEU A 246 -0.25 17.96 -11.57
N SER A 247 0.84 18.71 -11.61
CA SER A 247 1.95 18.41 -12.52
C SER A 247 2.62 17.08 -12.20
N ALA A 248 2.91 16.78 -10.94
CA ALA A 248 3.54 15.52 -10.54
C ALA A 248 2.68 14.28 -10.81
N PHE A 249 1.36 14.38 -10.61
CA PHE A 249 0.43 13.25 -10.79
C PHE A 249 -0.21 13.18 -12.18
N HIS A 250 0.08 14.12 -13.08
CA HIS A 250 -0.39 14.11 -14.47
C HIS A 250 0.77 14.12 -15.49
N ASP A 251 1.64 15.12 -15.43
CA ASP A 251 2.65 15.41 -16.47
C ASP A 251 3.90 14.51 -16.34
N GLN A 252 4.24 14.08 -15.13
CA GLN A 252 5.48 13.33 -14.88
C GLN A 252 5.33 11.83 -15.16
N ALA A 253 6.45 11.09 -15.14
CA ALA A 253 6.48 9.64 -15.42
C ALA A 253 5.51 8.82 -14.56
N CYS A 254 5.32 9.18 -13.29
CA CYS A 254 4.35 8.55 -12.40
C CYS A 254 2.89 8.97 -12.69
N GLY A 255 2.74 10.12 -13.37
CA GLY A 255 1.48 10.76 -13.74
C GLY A 255 0.88 10.22 -15.02
N GLY A 256 1.68 9.87 -16.04
CA GLY A 256 1.26 9.07 -17.20
C GLY A 256 0.06 9.61 -18.01
N HIS A 257 -0.24 10.91 -17.94
CA HIS A 257 -1.32 11.55 -18.71
C HIS A 257 -2.71 10.88 -18.59
N TYR A 258 -3.04 10.29 -17.43
CA TYR A 258 -4.36 9.71 -17.21
C TYR A 258 -5.48 10.77 -17.23
N SER A 259 -6.73 10.31 -17.36
CA SER A 259 -7.90 11.18 -17.31
C SER A 259 -7.96 11.99 -16.02
N SER A 260 -8.65 13.13 -16.08
CA SER A 260 -8.81 14.06 -14.96
C SER A 260 -9.36 13.40 -13.70
N THR A 261 -10.29 12.44 -13.85
CA THR A 261 -10.84 11.65 -12.74
C THR A 261 -9.81 10.72 -12.11
N VAL A 262 -8.97 10.07 -12.91
CA VAL A 262 -7.90 9.20 -12.40
C VAL A 262 -6.82 10.03 -11.71
N THR A 263 -6.41 11.16 -12.28
CA THR A 263 -5.47 12.09 -11.66
C THR A 263 -5.97 12.59 -10.30
N ALA A 264 -7.24 13.02 -10.21
CA ALA A 264 -7.83 13.44 -8.95
C ALA A 264 -7.83 12.32 -7.89
N HIS A 265 -8.20 11.08 -8.28
CA HIS A 265 -8.16 9.95 -7.36
C HIS A 265 -6.73 9.55 -6.94
N LYS A 266 -5.73 9.68 -7.82
CA LYS A 266 -4.33 9.47 -7.46
C LYS A 266 -3.88 10.46 -6.38
N ILE A 267 -4.26 11.73 -6.52
CA ILE A 267 -3.95 12.78 -5.55
C ILE A 267 -4.61 12.48 -4.19
N LEU A 268 -5.88 12.05 -4.19
CA LEU A 268 -6.56 11.60 -2.96
C LEU A 268 -5.86 10.39 -2.33
N ARG A 269 -5.48 9.39 -3.13
CA ARG A 269 -4.73 8.21 -2.65
C ARG A 269 -3.34 8.57 -2.13
N GLY A 270 -2.73 9.61 -2.68
CA GLY A 270 -1.49 10.21 -2.21
C GLY A 270 -1.64 11.00 -0.90
N GLY A 271 -2.87 11.15 -0.39
CA GLY A 271 -3.14 11.78 0.90
C GLY A 271 -3.32 13.28 0.84
N TYR A 272 -3.65 13.88 -0.31
CA TYR A 272 -3.83 15.33 -0.46
C TYR A 272 -5.27 15.69 -0.80
N TYR A 273 -5.72 16.88 -0.37
CA TYR A 273 -7.10 17.33 -0.58
C TYR A 273 -7.24 18.85 -0.73
N TRP A 274 -8.14 19.25 -1.63
CA TRP A 274 -8.74 20.57 -1.66
C TRP A 274 -10.15 20.50 -2.28
N PRO A 275 -11.07 21.44 -2.01
CA PRO A 275 -12.48 21.33 -2.39
C PRO A 275 -12.72 21.25 -3.89
N SER A 276 -11.90 21.94 -4.70
CA SER A 276 -12.03 22.01 -6.15
C SER A 276 -11.19 20.99 -6.92
N LEU A 277 -10.61 19.98 -6.25
CA LEU A 277 -9.69 18.99 -6.83
C LEU A 277 -10.13 18.44 -8.19
N PHE A 278 -11.34 17.90 -8.30
CA PHE A 278 -11.81 17.30 -9.54
C PHE A 278 -11.96 18.32 -10.68
N ARG A 279 -12.41 19.53 -10.35
CA ARG A 279 -12.57 20.62 -11.32
C ARG A 279 -11.21 21.12 -11.79
N ASP A 280 -10.26 21.28 -10.87
CA ASP A 280 -8.92 21.78 -11.18
C ASP A 280 -8.13 20.72 -11.96
N ALA A 281 -8.29 19.44 -11.64
CA ALA A 281 -7.76 18.34 -12.43
C ALA A 281 -8.32 18.33 -13.86
N SER A 282 -9.64 18.54 -14.05
CA SER A 282 -10.22 18.67 -15.39
C SER A 282 -9.57 19.79 -16.17
N LYS A 283 -9.56 21.01 -15.58
CA LYS A 283 -8.93 22.18 -16.21
C LYS A 283 -7.45 21.98 -16.52
N TRP A 284 -6.74 21.16 -15.75
CA TRP A 284 -5.34 20.83 -15.99
C TRP A 284 -5.19 19.94 -17.21
N VAL A 285 -5.95 18.84 -17.28
CA VAL A 285 -5.95 17.91 -18.42
C VAL A 285 -6.43 18.59 -19.71
N ASP A 286 -7.43 19.48 -19.61
CA ASP A 286 -7.94 20.25 -20.74
C ASP A 286 -6.88 21.18 -21.35
N LYS A 287 -5.90 21.62 -20.54
CA LYS A 287 -4.75 22.43 -20.98
C LYS A 287 -3.55 21.61 -21.41
N CYS A 288 -3.53 20.30 -21.16
CA CYS A 288 -2.39 19.45 -21.45
C CYS A 288 -2.31 19.14 -22.95
N GLU A 289 -1.32 19.69 -23.64
CA GLU A 289 -1.11 19.49 -25.08
C GLU A 289 -1.01 18.01 -25.47
N ALA A 290 -0.27 17.21 -24.68
CA ALA A 290 -0.14 15.78 -24.92
C ALA A 290 -1.52 15.10 -24.91
N CYS A 291 -2.35 15.35 -23.89
CA CYS A 291 -3.71 14.81 -23.83
C CYS A 291 -4.57 15.30 -25.00
N GLN A 292 -4.57 16.60 -25.29
CA GLN A 292 -5.39 17.18 -26.36
C GLN A 292 -5.02 16.64 -27.75
N THR A 293 -3.75 16.32 -27.99
CA THR A 293 -3.28 15.73 -29.25
C THR A 293 -3.90 14.35 -29.53
N PHE A 294 -4.24 13.58 -28.48
CA PHE A 294 -4.86 12.26 -28.62
C PHE A 294 -6.39 12.28 -28.49
N VAL A 295 -6.98 13.40 -28.06
CA VAL A 295 -8.44 13.58 -28.00
C VAL A 295 -8.98 13.70 -29.44
N GLY A 296 -9.93 12.83 -29.79
CA GLY A 296 -10.61 12.86 -31.09
C GLY A 296 -10.20 11.78 -32.08
N ARG A 297 -9.23 10.90 -31.76
CA ARG A 297 -9.11 9.65 -32.51
C ARG A 297 -10.36 8.81 -32.26
N PRO A 298 -11.12 8.40 -33.28
CA PRO A 298 -12.26 7.52 -33.07
C PRO A 298 -11.76 6.28 -32.33
N LYS A 299 -12.41 5.96 -31.20
CA LYS A 299 -12.26 4.65 -30.57
C LYS A 299 -12.86 3.65 -31.54
N LEU A 300 -12.07 3.23 -32.52
CA LEU A 300 -12.37 2.02 -33.28
C LEU A 300 -12.63 0.94 -32.24
N ALA A 301 -13.75 0.22 -32.39
CA ALA A 301 -14.02 -0.91 -31.53
C ALA A 301 -12.77 -1.80 -31.51
N SER A 302 -12.29 -2.15 -30.32
CA SER A 302 -11.17 -3.07 -30.21
C SER A 302 -11.51 -4.29 -31.02
N LEU A 303 -10.65 -4.64 -31.98
CA LEU A 303 -10.81 -5.90 -32.70
C LEU A 303 -10.86 -7.04 -31.66
N PRO A 304 -11.67 -8.08 -31.90
CA PRO A 304 -11.70 -9.23 -30.99
C PRO A 304 -10.28 -9.78 -30.86
N LEU A 305 -9.83 -9.95 -29.61
CA LEU A 305 -8.54 -10.55 -29.31
C LEU A 305 -8.53 -11.96 -29.88
N LYS A 306 -7.64 -12.22 -30.85
CA LYS A 306 -7.40 -13.56 -31.35
C LYS A 306 -6.24 -14.16 -30.57
N PRO A 307 -6.35 -15.40 -30.06
CA PRO A 307 -5.20 -16.07 -29.45
C PRO A 307 -4.10 -16.22 -30.50
N VAL A 308 -2.86 -15.96 -30.09
CA VAL A 308 -1.69 -16.29 -30.91
C VAL A 308 -1.51 -17.80 -30.82
N VAL A 309 -1.86 -18.51 -31.89
CA VAL A 309 -1.69 -19.96 -31.99
C VAL A 309 -0.28 -20.23 -32.49
N ILE A 310 0.48 -21.02 -31.73
CA ILE A 310 1.89 -21.33 -31.98
C ILE A 310 2.03 -22.82 -31.76
N GLU A 311 2.54 -23.51 -32.76
CA GLU A 311 2.53 -24.96 -32.85
C GLU A 311 3.94 -25.55 -32.69
N GLU A 312 4.99 -24.75 -32.88
CA GLU A 312 6.38 -25.23 -32.91
C GLU A 312 7.36 -24.31 -32.16
N PRO A 313 8.42 -24.86 -31.55
CA PRO A 313 9.53 -24.08 -31.00
C PRO A 313 10.13 -23.12 -32.04
N PHE A 314 10.44 -21.90 -31.61
CA PHE A 314 11.10 -20.86 -32.42
C PHE A 314 10.27 -20.32 -33.60
N GLN A 315 8.99 -20.67 -33.69
CA GLN A 315 8.08 -20.16 -34.71
C GLN A 315 7.84 -18.65 -34.58
N GLN A 316 7.79 -18.13 -33.35
CA GLN A 316 7.58 -16.71 -33.09
C GLN A 316 8.29 -16.24 -31.83
N TRP A 317 8.97 -15.10 -31.94
CA TRP A 317 9.68 -14.45 -30.85
C TRP A 317 9.02 -13.12 -30.49
N GLY A 318 8.89 -12.87 -29.19
CA GLY A 318 8.62 -11.54 -28.66
C GLY A 318 9.92 -10.85 -28.29
N LEU A 319 10.13 -9.65 -28.80
CA LEU A 319 11.28 -8.81 -28.45
C LEU A 319 10.81 -7.67 -27.55
N ASP A 320 11.57 -7.40 -26.49
CA ASP A 320 11.32 -6.29 -25.58
C ASP A 320 12.64 -5.68 -25.07
N PHE A 321 12.59 -4.44 -24.62
CA PHE A 321 13.72 -3.76 -23.99
C PHE A 321 13.44 -3.49 -22.51
N ILE A 322 14.34 -3.96 -21.66
CA ILE A 322 14.40 -3.52 -20.28
C ILE A 322 15.11 -2.16 -20.26
N GLY A 323 14.40 -1.15 -19.74
CA GLY A 323 14.70 0.29 -19.88
C GLY A 323 16.05 0.77 -19.36
N THR A 324 16.28 2.09 -19.44
CA THR A 324 17.56 2.74 -19.12
C THR A 324 18.04 2.44 -17.69
N LEU A 325 18.99 1.52 -17.57
CA LEU A 325 19.68 1.17 -16.34
C LEU A 325 20.63 2.30 -15.94
N ASN A 326 20.39 2.87 -14.76
CA ASN A 326 21.22 3.90 -14.15
C ASN A 326 21.64 3.49 -12.73
N PRO A 327 22.96 3.43 -12.43
CA PRO A 327 24.08 3.71 -13.33
C PRO A 327 24.25 2.63 -14.41
N ALA A 328 24.89 3.01 -15.53
CA ALA A 328 25.27 2.05 -16.57
C ALA A 328 26.22 0.98 -16.01
N SER A 329 26.25 -0.19 -16.64
CA SER A 329 27.24 -1.23 -16.32
C SER A 329 28.68 -0.73 -16.54
N SER A 330 29.66 -1.45 -15.98
CA SER A 330 31.09 -1.14 -16.19
C SER A 330 31.51 -1.11 -17.66
N ALA A 331 30.80 -1.82 -18.54
CA ALA A 331 31.01 -1.83 -19.98
C ALA A 331 30.15 -0.82 -20.76
N GLY A 332 29.37 0.03 -20.06
CA GLY A 332 28.55 1.08 -20.65
C GLY A 332 27.20 0.62 -21.21
N HIS A 333 26.76 -0.60 -20.96
CA HIS A 333 25.40 -1.04 -21.31
C HIS A 333 24.38 -0.35 -20.42
N THR A 334 23.34 0.18 -21.06
CA THR A 334 22.24 0.93 -20.45
C THR A 334 20.90 0.24 -20.62
N HIS A 335 20.81 -0.79 -21.47
CA HIS A 335 19.57 -1.51 -21.75
C HIS A 335 19.83 -3.01 -21.82
N VAL A 336 18.77 -3.82 -21.76
CA VAL A 336 18.83 -5.24 -22.05
C VAL A 336 17.75 -5.56 -23.09
N LEU A 337 18.16 -6.11 -24.24
CA LEU A 337 17.25 -6.66 -25.22
C LEU A 337 16.88 -8.07 -24.76
N THR A 338 15.59 -8.32 -24.52
CA THR A 338 15.06 -9.64 -24.21
C THR A 338 14.29 -10.19 -25.39
N ALA A 339 14.60 -11.42 -25.78
CA ALA A 339 13.90 -12.16 -26.82
C ALA A 339 13.30 -13.42 -26.19
N THR A 340 11.99 -13.59 -26.31
CA THR A 340 11.27 -14.75 -25.73
C THR A 340 10.59 -15.53 -26.83
N ASP A 341 10.95 -16.79 -26.98
CA ASP A 341 10.20 -17.72 -27.83
C ASP A 341 8.83 -17.98 -27.22
N TYR A 342 7.77 -17.75 -27.99
CA TYR A 342 6.42 -17.82 -27.45
C TYR A 342 5.93 -19.26 -27.21
N PHE A 343 6.50 -20.27 -27.88
CA PHE A 343 6.14 -21.68 -27.70
C PHE A 343 6.82 -22.27 -26.45
N THR A 344 8.14 -22.31 -26.45
CA THR A 344 8.96 -22.92 -25.39
C THR A 344 9.07 -22.06 -24.14
N LYS A 345 8.73 -20.76 -24.23
CA LYS A 345 9.05 -19.74 -23.23
C LYS A 345 10.55 -19.59 -22.97
N TRP A 346 11.40 -20.04 -23.89
CA TRP A 346 12.85 -19.80 -23.84
C TRP A 346 13.13 -18.30 -23.91
N VAL A 347 14.03 -17.81 -23.05
CA VAL A 347 14.38 -16.39 -22.96
C VAL A 347 15.86 -16.21 -23.24
N GLU A 348 16.17 -15.37 -24.21
CA GLU A 348 17.50 -14.80 -24.46
C GLU A 348 17.53 -13.35 -23.99
N ALA A 349 18.62 -12.94 -23.34
CA ALA A 349 18.77 -11.57 -22.86
C ALA A 349 20.19 -11.07 -23.15
N ILE A 350 20.29 -9.97 -23.90
CA ILE A 350 21.57 -9.41 -24.33
C ILE A 350 21.68 -7.96 -23.85
N PRO A 351 22.74 -7.60 -23.09
CA PRO A 351 22.97 -6.23 -22.69
C PRO A 351 23.37 -5.37 -23.90
N VAL A 352 22.75 -4.21 -24.06
CA VAL A 352 22.95 -3.30 -25.19
C VAL A 352 23.18 -1.87 -24.72
N LYS A 353 23.97 -1.11 -25.50
CA LYS A 353 24.36 0.27 -25.16
C LYS A 353 23.32 1.31 -25.61
N SER A 354 22.51 0.96 -26.60
CA SER A 354 21.46 1.81 -27.16
C SER A 354 20.27 0.94 -27.60
N THR A 355 19.09 1.56 -27.68
CA THR A 355 17.87 0.98 -28.26
C THR A 355 17.72 1.25 -29.75
N THR A 356 18.66 1.99 -30.35
CA THR A 356 18.67 2.31 -31.78
C THR A 356 19.36 1.20 -32.58
N SER A 357 18.78 0.84 -33.73
CA SER A 357 19.44 0.01 -34.74
C SER A 357 20.34 0.90 -35.59
N GLU A 358 21.63 0.97 -35.28
CA GLU A 358 22.63 1.43 -36.25
C GLU A 358 23.17 0.20 -36.98
N VAL A 359 23.10 0.21 -38.31
CA VAL A 359 23.71 -0.77 -39.21
C VAL A 359 25.17 -0.40 -39.44
#